data_AF-A0A1G2KP58-F1
#
_entry.id   AF-A0A1G2KP58-F1
#
_cell.length_a   1.000
_cell.length_b   1.000
_cell.length_c   1.000
_cell.angle_alpha   90.00
_cell.angle_beta   90.00
_cell.angle_gamma   90.00
#
_symmetry.space_group_name_H-M   'P 1'
#
loop_
_entity.id
_entity.type
_entity.pdbx_description
1 polymer ?
#
loop_
_entity_poly.entity_id
_entity_poly.type
_entity_poly.pdbx_seq_one_letter_code
_entity_poly.pdbx_strand_id
1 'polypeptide(L)'
;MKNAEKNVKLDDVSKSPREEAKDDGFSNPEIEHLFEPMGELISRMRRSIQKGEYKLLIGDDASGRVPTFIFTQFLKSVYEKNNMKGPATAFLAGARGLEGEEAATKSAEIEKFLNERYTEDLSLMRRHGGMVLVVTDTIVTGKSLQPIADALSRLGITFEIASVAGAKDERDDLQRKLGGRIFFGGQGIPGIYDPNEHDLHGVWKDAHELFAHALKKEAPDRRAVEIQKKIQSAREDANKLVKELLDQYGQHM
;
A
#
# COMPACT_ATOMS: atom_id res chain seq x y z
N MET A 1 -10.24 -28.61 27.84
CA MET A 1 -8.82 -28.39 27.51
C MET A 1 -8.67 -26.94 27.07
N LYS A 2 -7.90 -26.14 27.81
CA LYS A 2 -7.77 -24.68 27.61
C LYS A 2 -6.78 -24.42 26.48
N ASN A 3 -7.21 -23.70 25.45
CA ASN A 3 -6.35 -23.24 24.36
C ASN A 3 -5.43 -22.14 24.89
N ALA A 4 -4.12 -22.33 24.72
CA ALA A 4 -3.11 -21.34 25.01
C ALA A 4 -3.04 -20.34 23.86
N GLU A 5 -3.51 -19.11 24.10
CA GLU A 5 -3.20 -17.95 23.29
C GLU A 5 -1.69 -17.70 23.38
N LYS A 6 -0.97 -17.97 22.29
CA LYS A 6 0.42 -17.54 22.15
C LYS A 6 0.43 -16.02 21.97
N ASN A 7 0.70 -15.31 23.05
CA ASN A 7 1.14 -13.91 23.01
C ASN A 7 2.43 -13.82 22.20
N VAL A 8 2.32 -13.39 20.94
CA VAL A 8 3.46 -12.95 20.15
C VAL A 8 3.89 -11.59 20.72
N LYS A 9 4.99 -11.58 21.47
CA LYS A 9 5.68 -10.34 21.82
C LYS A 9 6.28 -9.79 20.54
N LEU A 10 5.72 -8.69 20.07
CA LEU A 10 6.34 -7.83 19.07
C LEU A 10 7.41 -7.03 19.81
N ASP A 11 8.67 -7.40 19.60
CA ASP A 11 9.79 -6.72 20.24
C ASP A 11 9.88 -5.26 19.76
N ASP A 12 10.31 -4.44 20.71
CA ASP A 12 10.47 -3.00 20.62
C ASP A 12 11.43 -2.58 19.49
N VAL A 13 11.18 -1.40 18.95
CA VAL A 13 11.72 -0.86 17.70
C VAL A 13 13.25 -0.87 17.69
N SER A 14 13.87 -1.65 16.79
CA SER A 14 15.26 -1.40 16.42
C SER A 14 15.31 -0.12 15.58
N LYS A 15 15.84 0.93 16.20
CA LYS A 15 16.04 2.28 15.67
C LYS A 15 16.62 2.28 14.25
N SER A 16 15.96 3.02 13.36
CA SER A 16 16.44 3.32 12.01
C SER A 16 17.72 4.19 12.09
N PRO A 17 18.73 3.98 11.24
CA PRO A 17 19.97 4.79 11.24
C PRO A 17 19.79 6.30 10.96
N ARG A 18 18.59 6.76 10.58
CA ARG A 18 18.30 8.18 10.30
C ARG A 18 17.84 9.01 11.52
N GLU A 19 17.92 8.49 12.74
CA GLU A 19 17.50 9.22 13.96
C GLU A 19 18.31 10.51 14.28
N GLU A 20 19.39 10.80 13.56
CA GLU A 20 20.03 12.12 13.65
C GLU A 20 19.36 13.08 12.67
N ALA A 21 18.36 13.82 13.17
CA ALA A 21 17.66 14.89 12.49
C ALA A 21 18.64 15.88 11.85
N LYS A 22 18.96 15.66 10.58
CA LYS A 22 19.26 16.75 9.67
C LYS A 22 17.92 17.37 9.30
N ASP A 23 17.87 18.70 9.29
CA ASP A 23 16.72 19.43 8.76
C ASP A 23 16.68 19.21 7.24
N ASP A 24 16.23 18.02 6.84
CA ASP A 24 16.09 17.58 5.45
C ASP A 24 14.82 18.17 4.81
N GLY A 25 14.12 19.06 5.54
CA GLY A 25 12.96 19.80 5.10
C GLY A 25 11.65 19.01 5.13
N PHE A 26 11.60 17.82 5.73
CA PHE A 26 10.36 17.06 5.93
C PHE A 26 9.57 17.62 7.13
N SER A 27 8.26 17.79 6.94
CA SER A 27 7.34 18.20 8.00
C SER A 27 6.73 17.01 8.75
N ASN A 28 6.78 15.80 8.17
CA ASN A 28 6.21 14.57 8.70
C ASN A 28 7.30 13.47 8.72
N PRO A 29 7.98 13.25 9.87
CA PRO A 29 9.05 12.26 9.99
C PRO A 29 8.62 10.84 9.61
N GLU A 30 7.35 10.49 9.80
CA GLU A 30 6.78 9.19 9.46
C GLU A 30 6.87 8.90 7.96
N ILE A 31 6.83 9.95 7.12
CA ILE A 31 6.97 9.85 5.67
C ILE A 31 8.44 9.76 5.28
N GLU A 32 9.31 10.54 5.92
CA GLU A 32 10.75 10.46 5.72
C GLU A 32 11.28 9.04 6.01
N HIS A 33 10.81 8.43 7.11
CA HIS A 33 11.15 7.07 7.51
C HIS A 33 10.70 6.00 6.49
N LEU A 34 9.85 6.33 5.52
CA LEU A 34 9.50 5.42 4.43
C LEU A 34 10.61 5.30 3.38
N PHE A 35 11.63 6.17 3.37
CA PHE A 35 12.67 6.15 2.34
C PHE A 35 13.32 4.76 2.20
N GLU A 36 13.91 4.25 3.28
CA GLU A 36 14.63 2.99 3.28
C GLU A 36 13.74 1.78 2.91
N PRO A 37 12.58 1.55 3.55
CA PRO A 37 11.74 0.40 3.18
C PRO A 37 11.18 0.52 1.76
N MET A 38 10.87 1.73 1.28
CA MET A 38 10.39 1.90 -0.09
C MET A 38 11.51 1.69 -1.12
N GLY A 39 12.72 2.18 -0.84
CA GLY A 39 13.90 1.91 -1.65
C GLY A 39 14.21 0.43 -1.78
N GLU A 40 14.10 -0.32 -0.68
CA GLU A 40 14.27 -1.78 -0.68
C GLU A 40 13.20 -2.49 -1.51
N LEU A 41 11.92 -2.08 -1.40
CA LEU A 41 10.85 -2.61 -2.24
C LEU A 41 11.12 -2.35 -3.72
N ILE A 42 11.46 -1.12 -4.08
CA ILE A 42 11.78 -0.71 -5.46
C ILE A 42 12.95 -1.54 -6.01
N SER A 43 14.00 -1.75 -5.21
CA SER A 43 15.15 -2.58 -5.56
C SER A 43 14.74 -4.02 -5.88
N ARG A 44 13.93 -4.65 -5.01
CA ARG A 44 13.42 -6.02 -5.21
C ARG A 44 12.51 -6.16 -6.43
N MET A 45 11.72 -5.12 -6.70
CA MET A 45 10.74 -5.09 -7.78
C MET A 45 11.30 -4.54 -9.10
N ARG A 46 12.58 -4.14 -9.11
CA ARG A 46 13.23 -3.42 -10.21
C ARG A 46 12.98 -4.02 -11.59
N ARG A 47 13.07 -5.34 -11.72
CA ARG A 47 12.88 -6.02 -13.02
C ARG A 47 11.47 -5.81 -13.57
N SER A 48 10.46 -5.89 -12.73
CA SER A 48 9.05 -5.71 -13.11
C SER A 48 8.74 -4.25 -13.41
N ILE A 49 9.35 -3.32 -12.65
CA ILE A 49 9.28 -1.87 -12.89
C ILE A 49 9.88 -1.52 -14.26
N GLN A 50 11.09 -1.99 -14.57
CA GLN A 50 11.78 -1.68 -15.82
C GLN A 50 11.00 -2.13 -17.06
N LYS A 51 10.31 -3.27 -16.97
CA LYS A 51 9.48 -3.81 -18.04
C LYS A 51 8.09 -3.16 -18.15
N GLY A 52 7.74 -2.28 -17.22
CA GLY A 52 6.42 -1.68 -17.17
C GLY A 52 5.31 -2.66 -16.79
N GLU A 53 5.58 -3.72 -16.01
CA GLU A 53 4.62 -4.82 -15.79
C GLU A 53 3.41 -4.38 -14.97
N TYR A 54 3.54 -3.42 -14.04
CA TYR A 54 2.41 -2.95 -13.23
C TYR A 54 1.46 -2.06 -14.03
N LYS A 55 0.21 -2.49 -14.21
CA LYS A 55 -0.81 -1.72 -14.98
C LYS A 55 -1.88 -1.08 -14.08
N LEU A 56 -2.08 -1.62 -12.89
CA LEU A 56 -3.02 -1.12 -11.90
C LEU A 56 -2.41 -1.26 -10.51
N LEU A 57 -2.52 -0.21 -9.70
CA LEU A 57 -2.21 -0.22 -8.27
C LEU A 57 -3.50 -0.28 -7.47
N ILE A 58 -3.53 -1.12 -6.45
CA ILE A 58 -4.61 -1.18 -5.45
C ILE A 58 -3.99 -0.87 -4.08
N GLY A 59 -4.31 0.30 -3.52
CA GLY A 59 -3.90 0.65 -2.16
C GLY A 59 -4.93 0.23 -1.12
N ASP A 60 -4.49 -0.18 0.06
CA ASP A 60 -5.38 -0.25 1.24
C ASP A 60 -5.86 1.17 1.60
N ASP A 61 -7.17 1.35 1.62
CA ASP A 61 -7.85 2.64 1.76
C ASP A 61 -7.85 3.15 3.21
N ALA A 62 -6.67 3.30 3.80
CA ALA A 62 -6.40 3.93 5.10
C ALA A 62 -4.90 4.26 5.23
N SER A 63 -4.18 3.61 6.14
CA SER A 63 -2.74 3.80 6.39
C SER A 63 -1.87 3.44 5.17
N GLY A 64 -2.34 2.55 4.30
CA GLY A 64 -1.71 2.24 3.02
C GLY A 64 -1.74 3.37 1.98
N ARG A 65 -2.49 4.46 2.21
CA ARG A 65 -2.67 5.53 1.21
C ARG A 65 -1.38 6.27 0.85
N VAL A 66 -0.59 6.64 1.85
CA VAL A 66 0.66 7.38 1.61
C VAL A 66 1.70 6.50 0.89
N PRO A 67 1.98 5.25 1.33
CA PRO A 67 2.82 4.33 0.56
C PRO A 67 2.32 4.11 -0.87
N THR A 68 1.01 3.94 -1.05
CA THR A 68 0.40 3.79 -2.39
C THR A 68 0.62 5.03 -3.24
N PHE A 69 0.43 6.23 -2.66
CA PHE A 69 0.66 7.49 -3.37
C PHE A 69 2.11 7.62 -3.84
N ILE A 70 3.07 7.32 -2.96
CA ILE A 70 4.51 7.33 -3.30
C ILE A 70 4.78 6.37 -4.45
N PHE A 71 4.31 5.12 -4.37
CA PHE A 71 4.46 4.14 -5.46
C PHE A 71 3.81 4.61 -6.76
N THR A 72 2.61 5.18 -6.71
CA THR A 72 1.90 5.68 -7.89
C THR A 72 2.72 6.77 -8.59
N GLN A 73 3.23 7.75 -7.84
CA GLN A 73 4.04 8.83 -8.44
C GLN A 73 5.35 8.29 -8.99
N PHE A 74 6.06 7.48 -8.20
CA PHE A 74 7.32 6.87 -8.61
C PHE A 74 7.18 6.07 -9.92
N LEU A 75 6.21 5.14 -9.98
CA LEU A 75 6.01 4.31 -11.16
C LEU A 75 5.57 5.13 -12.37
N LYS A 76 4.71 6.14 -12.19
CA LYS A 76 4.33 7.04 -13.28
C LYS A 76 5.55 7.76 -13.85
N SER A 77 6.41 8.34 -13.01
CA SER A 77 7.62 9.02 -13.45
C SER A 77 8.58 8.09 -14.18
N VAL A 78 8.82 6.87 -13.65
CA VAL A 78 9.68 5.89 -14.31
C VAL A 78 9.09 5.46 -15.65
N TYR A 79 7.79 5.22 -15.73
CA TYR A 79 7.16 4.72 -16.94
C TYR A 79 7.08 5.80 -18.03
N GLU A 80 6.73 7.03 -17.65
CA GLU A 80 6.71 8.19 -18.54
C GLU A 80 8.09 8.44 -19.15
N LYS A 81 9.16 8.41 -18.35
CA LYS A 81 10.54 8.53 -18.83
C LYS A 81 10.92 7.45 -19.85
N ASN A 82 10.27 6.28 -19.78
CA ASN A 82 10.47 5.15 -20.68
C ASN A 82 9.38 5.04 -21.77
N ASN A 83 8.57 6.08 -22.00
CA ASN A 83 7.47 6.10 -22.97
C ASN A 83 6.42 4.98 -22.75
N MET A 84 6.20 4.59 -21.50
CA MET A 84 5.19 3.61 -21.10
C MET A 84 4.01 4.32 -20.39
N LYS A 85 2.79 3.80 -20.58
CA LYS A 85 1.61 4.27 -19.84
C LYS A 85 1.77 3.90 -18.36
N GLY A 86 1.78 4.91 -17.49
CA GLY A 86 1.77 4.74 -16.04
C GLY A 86 0.53 3.96 -15.54
N PRO A 87 0.61 3.30 -14.38
CA PRO A 87 -0.49 2.49 -13.89
C PRO A 87 -1.70 3.34 -13.47
N ALA A 88 -2.89 2.76 -13.63
CA ALA A 88 -4.07 3.26 -12.94
C ALA A 88 -3.95 3.03 -11.43
N THR A 89 -4.77 3.71 -10.61
CA THR A 89 -4.78 3.53 -9.16
C THR A 89 -6.20 3.42 -8.65
N ALA A 90 -6.44 2.46 -7.78
CA ALA A 90 -7.66 2.27 -7.00
C ALA A 90 -7.29 2.25 -5.52
N PHE A 91 -8.20 2.71 -4.66
CA PHE A 91 -8.12 2.52 -3.23
C PHE A 91 -9.32 1.68 -2.81
N LEU A 92 -9.05 0.60 -2.09
CA LEU A 92 -10.07 -0.32 -1.60
C LEU A 92 -9.88 -0.54 -0.10
N ALA A 93 -10.95 -0.41 0.67
CA ALA A 93 -10.88 -0.64 2.10
C ALA A 93 -10.63 -2.13 2.38
N GLY A 94 -9.57 -2.42 3.14
CA GLY A 94 -9.28 -3.77 3.61
C GLY A 94 -10.39 -4.33 4.51
N ALA A 95 -10.53 -5.66 4.53
CA ALA A 95 -11.64 -6.37 5.17
C ALA A 95 -11.31 -6.89 6.58
N ARG A 96 -10.58 -6.10 7.39
CA ARG A 96 -10.15 -6.56 8.71
C ARG A 96 -11.38 -6.87 9.58
N GLY A 97 -11.47 -8.09 10.08
CA GLY A 97 -12.55 -8.53 10.96
C GLY A 97 -13.69 -9.27 10.26
N LEU A 98 -13.76 -9.25 8.92
CA LEU A 98 -14.73 -10.04 8.18
C LEU A 98 -14.29 -11.50 8.08
N GLU A 99 -15.23 -12.43 8.25
CA GLU A 99 -15.01 -13.87 8.09
C GLU A 99 -16.19 -14.53 7.35
N GLY A 100 -15.95 -15.72 6.79
CA GLY A 100 -17.00 -16.50 6.12
C GLY A 100 -17.69 -15.75 4.97
N GLU A 101 -19.02 -15.68 5.03
CA GLU A 101 -19.87 -15.10 3.98
C GLU A 101 -19.65 -13.59 3.79
N GLU A 102 -19.30 -12.86 4.84
CA GLU A 102 -19.03 -11.42 4.76
C GLU A 102 -17.76 -11.14 3.94
N ALA A 103 -16.70 -11.92 4.19
CA ALA A 103 -15.46 -11.83 3.43
C ALA A 103 -15.67 -12.22 1.95
N ALA A 104 -16.48 -13.25 1.69
CA ALA A 104 -16.85 -13.66 0.34
C ALA A 104 -17.65 -12.57 -0.40
N THR A 105 -18.64 -11.97 0.28
CA THR A 105 -19.43 -10.85 -0.24
C THR A 105 -18.53 -9.67 -0.60
N LYS A 106 -17.64 -9.27 0.32
CA LYS A 106 -16.67 -8.21 0.07
C LYS A 106 -15.79 -8.50 -1.15
N SER A 107 -15.34 -9.74 -1.28
CA SER A 107 -14.54 -10.16 -2.43
C SER A 107 -15.32 -10.07 -3.75
N ALA A 108 -16.59 -10.44 -3.77
CA ALA A 108 -17.45 -10.33 -4.94
C ALA A 108 -17.73 -8.87 -5.34
N GLU A 109 -17.89 -7.98 -4.37
CA GLU A 109 -18.03 -6.54 -4.61
C GLU A 109 -16.76 -5.93 -5.21
N ILE A 110 -15.59 -6.29 -4.67
CA ILE A 110 -14.29 -5.87 -5.22
C ILE A 110 -14.15 -6.37 -6.66
N GLU A 111 -14.46 -7.64 -6.91
CA GLU A 111 -14.41 -8.23 -8.24
C GLU A 111 -15.30 -7.48 -9.25
N LYS A 112 -16.55 -7.21 -8.85
CA LYS A 112 -17.50 -6.46 -9.67
C LYS A 112 -16.97 -5.05 -9.97
N PHE A 113 -16.52 -4.34 -8.95
CA PHE A 113 -15.96 -3.00 -9.11
C PHE A 113 -14.76 -2.98 -10.07
N LEU A 114 -13.82 -3.92 -9.91
CA LEU A 114 -12.64 -4.02 -10.77
C LEU A 114 -13.04 -4.31 -12.23
N ASN A 115 -13.98 -5.22 -12.45
CA ASN A 115 -14.49 -5.54 -13.77
C ASN A 115 -15.22 -4.36 -14.42
N GLU A 116 -16.00 -3.58 -13.68
CA GLU A 116 -16.75 -2.44 -14.21
C GLU A 116 -15.85 -1.23 -14.47
N ARG A 117 -14.93 -0.93 -13.55
CA ARG A 117 -14.12 0.29 -13.61
C ARG A 117 -12.87 0.17 -14.46
N TYR A 118 -12.30 -1.03 -14.56
CA TYR A 118 -11.00 -1.30 -15.18
C TYR A 118 -11.07 -2.41 -16.24
N THR A 119 -12.25 -2.64 -16.86
CA THR A 119 -12.48 -3.74 -17.82
C THR A 119 -11.40 -3.80 -18.90
N GLU A 120 -11.03 -2.65 -19.47
CA GLU A 120 -10.05 -2.55 -20.55
C GLU A 120 -8.64 -2.90 -20.05
N ASP A 121 -8.20 -2.31 -18.94
CA ASP A 121 -6.87 -2.58 -18.37
C ASP A 121 -6.75 -4.05 -17.95
N LEU A 122 -7.78 -4.64 -17.32
CA LEU A 122 -7.83 -6.07 -16.98
C LEU A 122 -7.78 -6.97 -18.21
N SER A 123 -8.51 -6.62 -19.27
CA SER A 123 -8.50 -7.37 -20.53
C SER A 123 -7.14 -7.33 -21.22
N LEU A 124 -6.46 -6.17 -21.20
CA LEU A 124 -5.12 -6.02 -21.74
C LEU A 124 -4.10 -6.82 -20.93
N MET A 125 -4.19 -6.81 -19.60
CA MET A 125 -3.32 -7.62 -18.73
C MET A 125 -3.44 -9.12 -19.04
N ARG A 126 -4.66 -9.64 -19.22
CA ARG A 126 -4.86 -11.06 -19.57
C ARG A 126 -4.30 -11.43 -20.95
N ARG A 127 -4.36 -10.53 -21.94
CA ARG A 127 -3.92 -10.80 -23.33
C ARG A 127 -2.45 -10.55 -23.58
N HIS A 128 -1.90 -9.49 -22.99
CA HIS A 128 -0.57 -8.96 -23.32
C HIS A 128 0.39 -9.01 -22.14
N GLY A 129 -0.05 -9.56 -21.01
CA GLY A 129 0.72 -9.57 -19.78
C GLY A 129 0.65 -8.24 -19.03
N GLY A 130 1.25 -8.25 -17.85
CA GLY A 130 1.12 -7.21 -16.85
C GLY A 130 0.37 -7.71 -15.63
N MET A 131 0.46 -6.93 -14.56
CA MET A 131 -0.02 -7.36 -13.25
C MET A 131 -0.55 -6.18 -12.44
N VAL A 132 -1.30 -6.53 -11.42
CA VAL A 132 -1.73 -5.61 -10.36
C VAL A 132 -0.65 -5.54 -9.29
N LEU A 133 -0.37 -4.34 -8.79
CA LEU A 133 0.40 -4.16 -7.58
C LEU A 133 -0.53 -3.78 -6.43
N VAL A 134 -0.66 -4.64 -5.43
CA VAL A 134 -1.35 -4.32 -4.18
C VAL A 134 -0.36 -3.66 -3.24
N VAL A 135 -0.67 -2.48 -2.74
CA VAL A 135 0.21 -1.71 -1.84
C VAL A 135 -0.45 -1.57 -0.47
N THR A 136 0.30 -1.90 0.56
CA THR A 136 -0.09 -1.70 1.96
C THR A 136 1.11 -1.24 2.79
N ASP A 137 0.85 -0.75 3.97
CA ASP A 137 1.90 -0.38 4.92
C ASP A 137 2.40 -1.61 5.70
N THR A 138 1.51 -2.46 6.21
CA THR A 138 1.90 -3.60 7.05
C THR A 138 1.07 -4.84 6.79
N ILE A 139 1.74 -6.00 6.67
CA ILE A 139 1.08 -7.31 6.69
C ILE A 139 1.47 -8.06 7.97
N VAL A 140 0.45 -8.34 8.79
CA VAL A 140 0.56 -9.25 9.94
C VAL A 140 -0.01 -10.61 9.56
N THR A 141 -1.34 -10.74 9.47
CA THR A 141 -2.01 -12.03 9.17
C THR A 141 -2.47 -12.19 7.72
N GLY A 142 -2.37 -11.12 6.92
CA GLY A 142 -2.92 -11.03 5.57
C GLY A 142 -4.45 -10.99 5.47
N LYS A 143 -5.21 -11.11 6.57
CA LYS A 143 -6.68 -11.19 6.53
C LYS A 143 -7.32 -9.97 5.83
N SER A 144 -6.80 -8.77 6.05
CA SER A 144 -7.31 -7.54 5.42
C SER A 144 -7.19 -7.54 3.89
N LEU A 145 -6.20 -8.25 3.35
CA LEU A 145 -5.93 -8.34 1.91
C LEU A 145 -6.62 -9.54 1.26
N GLN A 146 -7.13 -10.51 2.03
CA GLN A 146 -7.68 -11.74 1.49
C GLN A 146 -8.81 -11.49 0.48
N PRO A 147 -9.81 -10.61 0.73
CA PRO A 147 -10.86 -10.40 -0.25
C PRO A 147 -10.38 -9.78 -1.57
N ILE A 148 -9.33 -8.94 -1.51
CA ILE A 148 -8.67 -8.38 -2.71
C ILE A 148 -7.95 -9.51 -3.47
N ALA A 149 -7.17 -10.32 -2.76
CA ALA A 149 -6.44 -11.45 -3.33
C ALA A 149 -7.38 -12.47 -4.00
N ASP A 150 -8.48 -12.81 -3.33
CA ASP A 150 -9.49 -13.73 -3.83
C ASP A 150 -10.19 -13.18 -5.08
N ALA A 151 -10.50 -11.87 -5.10
CA ALA A 151 -11.10 -11.21 -6.25
C ALA A 151 -10.15 -11.22 -7.46
N LEU A 152 -8.89 -10.84 -7.27
CA LEU A 152 -7.88 -10.88 -8.33
C LEU A 152 -7.65 -12.30 -8.86
N SER A 153 -7.65 -13.29 -7.98
CA SER A 153 -7.50 -14.70 -8.34
C SER A 153 -8.67 -15.20 -9.18
N ARG A 154 -9.93 -14.91 -8.79
CA ARG A 154 -11.11 -15.28 -9.60
C ARG A 154 -11.15 -14.58 -10.94
N LEU A 155 -10.63 -13.36 -11.02
CA LEU A 155 -10.45 -12.63 -12.28
C LEU A 155 -9.31 -13.19 -13.15
N GLY A 156 -8.52 -14.15 -12.67
CA GLY A 156 -7.35 -14.68 -13.38
C GLY A 156 -6.26 -13.61 -13.61
N ILE A 157 -6.15 -12.64 -12.70
CA ILE A 157 -5.19 -11.54 -12.80
C ILE A 157 -3.97 -11.85 -11.95
N THR A 158 -2.79 -11.79 -12.55
CA THR A 158 -1.53 -11.90 -11.81
C THR A 158 -1.33 -10.64 -10.98
N PHE A 159 -0.86 -10.81 -9.75
CA PHE A 159 -0.57 -9.69 -8.87
C PHE A 159 0.60 -9.96 -7.94
N GLU A 160 1.19 -8.85 -7.49
CA GLU A 160 2.20 -8.81 -6.45
C GLU A 160 1.72 -7.90 -5.32
N ILE A 161 2.27 -8.09 -4.13
CA ILE A 161 1.96 -7.29 -2.94
C ILE A 161 3.25 -6.62 -2.46
N ALA A 162 3.24 -5.29 -2.40
CA ALA A 162 4.29 -4.50 -1.76
C ALA A 162 3.80 -4.01 -0.40
N SER A 163 4.52 -4.38 0.66
CA SER A 163 4.25 -3.93 2.02
C SER A 163 5.48 -3.25 2.60
N VAL A 164 5.30 -2.04 3.16
CA VAL A 164 6.39 -1.28 3.79
C VAL A 164 7.05 -2.13 4.88
N ALA A 165 6.25 -2.82 5.70
CA ALA A 165 6.75 -3.73 6.71
C ALA A 165 5.95 -5.05 6.78
N GLY A 166 6.54 -6.07 7.38
CA GLY A 166 5.87 -7.34 7.65
C GLY A 166 6.77 -8.36 8.35
N ALA A 167 6.17 -9.46 8.80
CA ALA A 167 6.89 -10.57 9.41
C ALA A 167 7.58 -11.41 8.32
N LYS A 168 8.90 -11.23 8.13
CA LYS A 168 9.68 -11.95 7.11
C LYS A 168 9.56 -13.47 7.23
N ASP A 169 9.52 -14.00 8.45
CA ASP A 169 9.48 -15.45 8.70
C ASP A 169 8.15 -16.09 8.30
N GLU A 170 7.09 -15.29 8.15
CA GLU A 170 5.76 -15.76 7.71
C GLU A 170 5.50 -15.49 6.22
N ARG A 171 6.46 -14.93 5.48
CA ARG A 171 6.26 -14.49 4.10
C ARG A 171 5.79 -15.61 3.18
N ASP A 172 6.40 -16.78 3.28
CA ASP A 172 6.09 -17.89 2.36
C ASP A 172 4.70 -18.47 2.66
N ASP A 173 4.26 -18.44 3.91
CA ASP A 173 2.92 -18.85 4.33
C ASP A 173 1.87 -17.83 3.87
N LEU A 174 2.16 -16.54 4.05
CA LEU A 174 1.32 -15.44 3.55
C LEU A 174 1.20 -15.48 2.03
N GLN A 175 2.28 -15.75 1.31
CA GLN A 175 2.28 -15.87 -0.16
C GLN A 175 1.46 -17.07 -0.63
N ARG A 176 1.54 -18.22 0.05
CA ARG A 176 0.66 -19.37 -0.26
C ARG A 176 -0.82 -19.05 0.00
N LYS A 177 -1.10 -18.31 1.07
CA LYS A 177 -2.47 -17.93 1.46
C LYS A 177 -3.08 -16.88 0.53
N LEU A 178 -2.32 -15.86 0.16
CA LEU A 178 -2.79 -14.76 -0.67
C LEU A 178 -2.61 -15.05 -2.17
N GLY A 179 -1.77 -15.99 -2.58
CA GLY A 179 -1.57 -16.36 -3.98
C GLY A 179 -0.72 -15.39 -4.81
N GLY A 180 -0.49 -14.16 -4.34
CA GLY A 180 0.41 -13.19 -4.96
C GLY A 180 1.81 -13.20 -4.34
N ARG A 181 2.85 -12.89 -5.12
CA ARG A 181 4.21 -12.72 -4.59
C ARG A 181 4.26 -11.50 -3.67
N ILE A 182 4.90 -11.64 -2.50
CA ILE A 182 4.97 -10.59 -1.48
C ILE A 182 6.40 -10.05 -1.37
N PHE A 183 6.52 -8.72 -1.36
CA PHE A 183 7.74 -8.00 -1.03
C PHE A 183 7.56 -7.20 0.26
N PHE A 184 8.58 -7.25 1.12
CA PHE A 184 8.66 -6.47 2.34
C PHE A 184 9.81 -5.47 2.25
N GLY A 185 9.55 -4.20 2.57
CA GLY A 185 10.55 -3.15 2.63
C GLY A 185 11.39 -3.20 3.90
N GLY A 186 10.77 -3.55 5.02
CA GLY A 186 11.40 -3.62 6.33
C GLY A 186 10.76 -4.63 7.27
N GLN A 187 11.22 -4.64 8.52
CA GLN A 187 10.58 -5.31 9.65
C GLN A 187 9.97 -4.26 10.60
N GLY A 188 9.02 -4.67 11.43
CA GLY A 188 8.35 -3.80 12.40
C GLY A 188 7.03 -3.21 11.89
N ILE A 189 6.51 -2.21 12.61
CA ILE A 189 5.33 -1.44 12.23
C ILE A 189 5.82 -0.03 11.87
N PRO A 190 5.55 0.49 10.66
CA PRO A 190 5.97 1.83 10.28
C PRO A 190 5.17 2.86 11.09
N GLY A 191 5.78 4.01 11.41
CA GLY A 191 5.12 5.08 12.17
C GLY A 191 3.80 5.56 11.53
N ILE A 192 3.67 5.41 10.21
CA ILE A 192 2.43 5.74 9.48
C ILE A 192 1.23 4.85 9.81
N TYR A 193 1.43 3.75 10.54
CA TYR A 193 0.37 2.89 11.08
C TYR A 193 -0.16 3.39 12.43
N ASP A 194 0.48 4.38 13.06
CA ASP A 194 0.06 4.88 14.38
C ASP A 194 -1.40 5.37 14.34
N PRO A 195 -2.30 4.82 15.18
CA PRO A 195 -3.69 5.28 15.28
C PRO A 195 -3.83 6.77 15.62
N ASN A 196 -2.81 7.40 16.20
CA ASN A 196 -2.84 8.83 16.48
C ASN A 196 -2.58 9.68 15.22
N GLU A 197 -2.10 9.06 14.14
CA GLU A 197 -1.74 9.72 12.88
C GLU A 197 -2.82 9.58 11.78
N HIS A 198 -4.06 9.24 12.16
CA HIS A 198 -5.21 9.12 11.23
C HIS A 198 -5.42 10.32 10.30
N ASP A 199 -5.02 11.52 10.75
CA ASP A 199 -5.14 12.73 9.94
C ASP A 199 -4.22 12.74 8.71
N LEU A 200 -3.07 12.05 8.76
CA LEU A 200 -2.09 12.04 7.66
C LEU A 200 -2.66 11.39 6.41
N HIS A 201 -3.47 10.34 6.59
CA HIS A 201 -4.13 9.62 5.49
C HIS A 201 -5.51 10.23 5.13
N GLY A 202 -6.11 10.99 6.05
CA GLY A 202 -7.28 11.83 5.80
C GLY A 202 -8.62 11.08 5.65
N VAL A 203 -8.65 9.80 5.98
CA VAL A 203 -9.82 8.92 5.87
C VAL A 203 -9.94 7.93 7.01
N TRP A 204 -11.15 7.43 7.22
CA TRP A 204 -11.43 6.26 8.04
C TRP A 204 -12.20 5.22 7.21
N LYS A 205 -12.13 3.94 7.59
CA LYS A 205 -12.75 2.84 6.83
C LYS A 205 -13.71 2.03 7.69
N ASP A 206 -14.78 1.56 7.06
CA ASP A 206 -15.60 0.44 7.54
C ASP A 206 -15.19 -0.82 6.75
N ALA A 207 -15.03 -1.94 7.45
CA ALA A 207 -14.63 -3.21 6.82
C ALA A 207 -15.67 -3.70 5.80
N HIS A 208 -16.96 -3.36 5.98
CA HIS A 208 -18.05 -3.74 5.09
C HIS A 208 -18.11 -2.88 3.83
N GLU A 209 -17.59 -1.65 3.87
CA GLU A 209 -17.70 -0.71 2.75
C GLU A 209 -16.53 -0.77 1.79
N LEU A 210 -16.78 -0.66 0.48
CA LEU A 210 -15.73 -0.78 -0.54
C LEU A 210 -14.68 0.35 -0.47
N PHE A 211 -15.11 1.54 -0.05
CA PHE A 211 -14.29 2.76 -0.01
C PHE A 211 -14.29 3.37 1.38
N ALA A 212 -13.21 4.09 1.68
CA ALA A 212 -13.07 4.85 2.92
C ALA A 212 -13.79 6.21 2.86
N HIS A 213 -14.18 6.70 4.03
CA HIS A 213 -14.86 7.96 4.23
C HIS A 213 -13.86 9.09 4.50
N ALA A 214 -14.12 10.26 3.93
CA ALA A 214 -13.26 11.42 4.11
C ALA A 214 -13.47 12.06 5.49
N LEU A 215 -12.44 12.03 6.35
CA LEU A 215 -12.50 12.60 7.71
C LEU A 215 -12.98 14.06 7.71
N LYS A 216 -12.56 14.85 6.72
CA LYS A 216 -12.94 16.26 6.61
C LYS A 216 -14.43 16.50 6.35
N LYS A 217 -15.17 15.54 5.79
CA LYS A 217 -16.60 15.69 5.50
C LYS A 217 -17.46 15.54 6.75
N GLU A 218 -16.93 14.86 7.76
CA GLU A 218 -17.63 14.54 9.00
C GLU A 218 -17.11 15.38 10.18
N ALA A 219 -15.99 16.09 9.99
CA ALA A 219 -15.40 16.96 10.99
C ALA A 219 -16.04 18.37 10.98
N PRO A 220 -16.13 19.05 12.14
CA PRO A 220 -16.47 20.47 12.21
C PRO A 220 -15.50 21.34 11.38
N ASP A 221 -15.97 22.47 10.84
CA ASP A 221 -15.22 23.30 9.88
C ASP A 221 -13.75 23.59 10.27
N ARG A 222 -13.51 23.96 11.53
CA ARG A 222 -12.13 24.24 12.02
C ARG A 222 -11.23 23.00 11.93
N ARG A 223 -11.75 21.84 12.31
CA ARG A 223 -11.03 20.57 12.26
C ARG A 223 -10.84 20.08 10.83
N ALA A 224 -11.82 20.31 9.95
CA ALA A 224 -11.71 20.00 8.53
C ALA A 224 -10.56 20.77 7.85
N VAL A 225 -10.33 22.04 8.22
CA VAL A 225 -9.19 22.84 7.73
C VAL A 225 -7.86 22.28 8.20
N GLU A 226 -7.75 21.87 9.47
CA GLU A 226 -6.53 21.24 10.01
C GLU A 226 -6.19 19.93 9.31
N ILE A 227 -7.19 19.06 9.13
CA ILE A 227 -7.05 17.79 8.40
C ILE A 227 -6.56 18.07 6.96
N GLN A 228 -7.15 19.05 6.28
CA GLN A 228 -6.74 19.41 4.92
C GLN A 228 -5.30 19.92 4.84
N LYS A 229 -4.84 20.70 5.84
CA LYS A 229 -3.44 21.15 5.94
C LYS A 229 -2.49 19.97 6.16
N LYS A 230 -2.82 19.04 7.06
CA LYS A 230 -2.02 17.83 7.30
C LYS A 230 -1.92 16.95 6.04
N ILE A 231 -3.04 16.70 5.35
CA ILE A 231 -3.05 15.96 4.08
C ILE A 231 -2.15 16.63 3.03
N GLN A 232 -2.19 17.96 2.95
CA GLN A 232 -1.36 18.71 2.00
C GLN A 232 0.13 18.59 2.34
N SER A 233 0.49 18.80 3.60
CA SER A 233 1.87 18.65 4.09
C SER A 233 2.39 17.23 3.84
N ALA A 234 1.58 16.21 4.13
CA ALA A 234 1.92 14.81 3.87
C ALA A 234 2.18 14.54 2.38
N ARG A 235 1.41 15.14 1.47
CA ARG A 235 1.63 15.02 0.02
C ARG A 235 2.89 15.73 -0.45
N GLU A 236 3.20 16.90 0.12
CA GLU A 236 4.42 17.64 -0.19
C GLU A 236 5.65 16.81 0.18
N ASP A 237 5.66 16.22 1.37
CA ASP A 237 6.73 15.34 1.84
C ASP A 237 6.79 14.03 1.05
N ALA A 238 5.65 13.41 0.73
CA ALA A 238 5.64 12.24 -0.13
C ALA A 238 6.23 12.54 -1.52
N ASN A 239 5.98 13.73 -2.08
CA ASN A 239 6.59 14.14 -3.35
C ASN A 239 8.10 14.39 -3.23
N LYS A 240 8.60 14.89 -2.09
CA LYS A 240 10.04 15.00 -1.82
C LYS A 240 10.66 13.61 -1.80
N LEU A 241 10.07 12.68 -1.04
CA LEU A 241 10.51 11.29 -0.95
C LEU A 241 10.55 10.61 -2.33
N VAL A 242 9.54 10.84 -3.18
CA VAL A 242 9.51 10.31 -4.55
C VAL A 242 10.72 10.78 -5.36
N LYS A 243 11.13 12.06 -5.23
CA LYS A 243 12.31 12.57 -5.93
C LYS A 243 13.57 11.87 -5.47
N GLU A 244 13.76 11.72 -4.16
CA GLU A 244 14.92 11.01 -3.61
C GLU A 244 14.97 9.55 -4.06
N LEU A 245 13.83 8.86 -4.09
CA LEU A 245 13.72 7.49 -4.58
C LEU A 245 14.04 7.40 -6.08
N LEU A 246 13.61 8.38 -6.88
CA LEU A 246 13.94 8.44 -8.31
C LEU A 246 15.44 8.68 -8.53
N ASP A 247 16.06 9.52 -7.73
CA ASP A 247 17.51 9.79 -7.77
C ASP A 247 18.29 8.52 -7.42
N GLN A 248 17.92 7.85 -6.32
CA GLN A 248 18.50 6.55 -5.92
C GLN A 248 18.33 5.49 -7.03
N TYR A 249 17.12 5.38 -7.60
CA TYR A 249 16.84 4.43 -8.67
C TYR A 249 17.67 4.71 -9.93
N GLY A 250 17.85 5.99 -10.27
CA GLY A 250 18.63 6.43 -11.43
C GLY A 250 20.13 6.16 -11.33
N GLN A 251 20.72 6.25 -10.14
CA GLN A 251 22.13 5.94 -9.90
C GLN A 251 22.50 4.49 -10.20
N HIS A 252 21.51 3.60 -10.20
CA HIS A 252 21.71 2.17 -10.43
C HIS A 252 21.32 1.71 -11.83
N MET A 253 20.80 2.58 -12.70
CA MET A 253 20.48 2.30 -14.12
C MET A 253 21.70 2.46 -15.02
#